data_AF-W7WAE6-F1
#
_entry.id   AF-W7WAE6-F1
#
_cell.length_a   1.000
_cell.length_b   1.000
_cell.length_c   1.000
_cell.angle_alpha   90.00
_cell.angle_beta   90.00
_cell.angle_gamma   90.00
#
_symmetry.space_group_name_H-M   'P 1'
#
loop_
_entity.id
_entity.type
_entity.pdbx_description
1 polymer ?
#
loop_
_entity_poly.entity_id
_entity_poly.type
_entity_poly.pdbx_seq_one_letter_code
_entity_poly.pdbx_strand_id
1 'polypeptide(L)'
;MLLAEAAKRVREAGWVVGNVDATIVAQAPKMAQHIPAMVERIAACLGVAASQVNVKAKTAEKMGPVGRGEAIEARAVCLLLPA
;
A
#
# COMPACT_ATOMS: atom_id res chain seq x y z
N MET A 1 12.49 9.82 -3.14
CA MET A 1 11.62 8.70 -2.71
C MET A 1 10.91 8.14 -3.94
N LEU A 2 11.01 6.84 -4.27
CA LEU A 2 10.51 6.28 -5.55
C LEU A 2 8.99 6.42 -5.73
N LEU A 3 8.19 6.26 -4.67
CA LEU A 3 6.72 6.39 -4.74
C LEU A 3 6.28 7.81 -5.12
N ALA A 4 6.95 8.84 -4.59
CA ALA A 4 6.63 10.23 -4.90
C ALA A 4 6.93 10.57 -6.37
N GLU A 5 8.01 9.99 -6.92
CA GLU A 5 8.35 10.10 -8.34
C GLU A 5 7.33 9.37 -9.22
N ALA A 6 6.85 8.19 -8.82
CA ALA A 6 5.78 7.49 -9.54
C ALA A 6 4.48 8.32 -9.54
N ALA A 7 4.09 8.91 -8.40
CA ALA A 7 2.93 9.79 -8.30
C ALA A 7 3.06 11.05 -9.16
N LYS A 8 4.28 11.59 -9.27
CA LYS A 8 4.58 12.72 -10.17
C LYS A 8 4.33 12.33 -11.63
N ARG A 9 4.86 11.19 -12.09
CA ARG A 9 4.66 10.70 -13.46
C ARG A 9 3.20 10.43 -13.81
N VAL A 10 2.43 9.92 -12.85
CA VAL A 10 0.98 9.73 -13.00
C VAL A 10 0.29 11.08 -13.29
N ARG A 11 0.63 12.12 -12.53
CA ARG A 11 0.10 13.48 -12.75
C ARG A 11 0.54 14.09 -14.08
N GLU A 12 1.81 13.93 -14.44
CA GLU A 12 2.34 14.40 -15.73
C GLU A 12 1.66 13.71 -16.93
N ALA A 13 1.17 12.49 -16.75
CA ALA A 13 0.38 11.77 -17.74
C ALA A 13 -1.12 12.14 -17.78
N GLY A 14 -1.55 13.14 -17.00
CA GLY A 14 -2.95 13.61 -16.99
C GLY A 14 -3.89 12.78 -16.11
N TRP A 15 -3.36 12.11 -15.08
CA TRP A 15 -4.15 11.30 -14.15
C TRP A 15 -3.98 11.76 -12.71
N VAL A 16 -4.98 11.48 -11.88
CA VAL A 16 -4.93 11.64 -10.42
C VAL A 16 -5.21 10.32 -9.73
N VAL A 17 -4.64 10.14 -8.54
CA VAL A 17 -4.90 8.96 -7.71
C VAL A 17 -6.27 9.11 -7.06
N GLY A 18 -7.20 8.21 -7.38
CA GLY A 18 -8.52 8.14 -6.76
C GLY A 18 -8.44 7.48 -5.37
N ASN A 19 -7.94 6.24 -5.31
CA ASN A 19 -7.69 5.55 -4.04
C ASN A 19 -6.67 4.42 -4.21
N VAL A 20 -6.08 3.98 -3.09
CA VAL A 20 -5.17 2.84 -3.01
C VAL A 20 -5.68 1.87 -1.97
N ASP A 21 -5.73 0.58 -2.32
CA ASP A 21 -6.00 -0.51 -1.39
C ASP A 21 -4.83 -1.50 -1.43
N ALA A 22 -4.16 -1.67 -0.29
CA ALA A 22 -2.97 -2.48 -0.15
C ALA A 22 -3.17 -3.60 0.89
N THR A 23 -2.64 -4.78 0.60
CA THR A 23 -2.67 -5.96 1.49
C THR A 23 -1.26 -6.46 1.72
N ILE A 24 -0.85 -6.51 2.99
CA ILE A 24 0.38 -7.15 3.43
C ILE A 24 0.04 -8.59 3.84
N VAL A 25 0.74 -9.57 3.27
CA VAL A 25 0.67 -10.97 3.69
C VAL A 25 1.95 -11.29 4.44
N ALA A 26 1.84 -11.49 5.75
CA ALA A 26 2.97 -11.76 6.63
C ALA A 26 2.55 -12.69 7.77
N GLN A 27 3.41 -13.67 8.11
CA GLN A 27 3.19 -14.51 9.28
C GLN A 27 3.53 -13.76 10.59
N ALA A 28 4.56 -12.91 10.56
CA ALA A 28 4.98 -12.02 11.63
C ALA A 28 5.78 -10.85 11.02
N PRO A 29 5.91 -9.69 11.71
CA PRO A 29 5.24 -9.31 12.96
C PRO A 29 3.75 -8.94 12.76
N LYS A 30 3.04 -8.65 13.85
CA LYS A 30 1.69 -8.10 13.79
C LYS A 30 1.72 -6.69 13.20
N MET A 31 1.10 -6.51 12.03
CA MET A 31 1.13 -5.23 11.31
C MET A 31 0.14 -4.19 11.85
N ALA A 32 -0.89 -4.61 12.60
CA ALA A 32 -2.00 -3.74 13.00
C ALA A 32 -1.56 -2.41 13.64
N GLN A 33 -0.57 -2.43 14.53
CA GLN A 33 -0.05 -1.23 15.21
C GLN A 33 0.72 -0.26 14.27
N HIS A 34 1.18 -0.76 13.12
CA HIS A 34 1.97 0.01 12.15
C HIS A 34 1.11 0.56 11.00
N ILE A 35 -0.06 -0.03 10.76
CA ILE A 35 -0.97 0.33 9.66
C ILE A 35 -1.29 1.83 9.62
N PRO A 36 -1.66 2.51 10.74
CA PRO A 36 -1.97 3.94 10.68
C PRO A 36 -0.79 4.77 10.17
N ALA A 37 0.43 4.50 10.62
CA ALA A 37 1.62 5.20 10.16
C ALA A 37 1.96 4.90 8.68
N MET A 38 1.66 3.69 8.19
CA MET A 38 1.83 3.33 6.78
C MET A 38 0.84 4.12 5.90
N VAL A 39 -0.43 4.20 6.31
CA VAL A 39 -1.48 4.96 5.60
C VAL A 39 -1.06 6.42 5.45
N GLU A 40 -0.67 7.08 6.54
CA GLU A 40 -0.24 8.49 6.52
C GLU A 40 0.96 8.72 5.59
N ARG A 41 1.98 7.85 5.66
CA ARG A 41 3.18 7.98 4.82
C ARG A 41 2.86 7.78 3.34
N ILE A 42 2.05 6.78 3.00
CA ILE A 42 1.63 6.52 1.62
C ILE A 42 0.81 7.71 1.10
N ALA A 43 -0.17 8.16 1.87
CA ALA A 43 -1.02 9.30 1.50
C ALA A 43 -0.20 10.57 1.25
N ALA A 44 0.73 10.91 2.15
CA ALA A 44 1.64 12.04 1.99
C ALA A 44 2.52 11.92 0.72
N CYS A 45 3.01 10.73 0.40
CA CYS A 45 3.86 10.52 -0.76
C CYS A 45 3.10 10.58 -2.09
N LEU A 46 1.84 10.14 -2.09
CA LEU A 46 0.96 10.20 -3.24
C LEU A 46 0.33 11.61 -3.41
N GLY A 47 0.25 12.38 -2.33
CA GLY A 47 -0.40 13.70 -2.30
C GLY A 47 -1.93 13.58 -2.25
N VAL A 48 -2.45 12.59 -1.52
CA VAL A 48 -3.90 12.31 -1.37
C VAL A 48 -4.31 12.35 0.10
N ALA A 49 -5.61 12.38 0.38
CA ALA A 49 -6.11 12.25 1.75
C ALA A 49 -5.88 10.84 2.29
N ALA A 50 -5.63 10.72 3.60
CA ALA A 50 -5.47 9.42 4.27
C ALA A 50 -6.70 8.51 4.08
N SER A 51 -7.90 9.09 3.97
CA SER A 51 -9.14 8.35 3.69
C SER A 51 -9.16 7.68 2.30
N GLN A 52 -8.28 8.08 1.38
CA GLN A 52 -8.12 7.47 0.05
C GLN A 52 -7.12 6.30 0.07
N VAL A 53 -6.51 5.98 1.22
CA VAL A 53 -5.52 4.92 1.35
C VAL A 53 -5.99 3.91 2.39
N ASN A 54 -6.12 2.66 1.97
CA ASN A 54 -6.42 1.53 2.83
C ASN A 54 -5.23 0.56 2.86
N VAL A 55 -4.79 0.18 4.06
CA VAL A 55 -3.76 -0.85 4.25
C VAL A 55 -4.32 -1.91 5.20
N LYS A 56 -4.36 -3.16 4.73
CA LYS A 56 -4.77 -4.33 5.51
C LYS A 56 -3.65 -5.34 5.59
N ALA A 57 -3.70 -6.19 6.62
CA ALA A 57 -2.75 -7.27 6.79
C ALA A 57 -3.46 -8.58 7.06
N LYS A 58 -2.93 -9.67 6.51
CA LYS A 58 -3.41 -11.03 6.74
C LYS A 58 -2.22 -11.98 6.90
N THR A 59 -2.46 -13.11 7.55
CA THR A 59 -1.48 -14.20 7.56
C THR A 59 -1.66 -15.08 6.32
N ALA A 60 -0.66 -15.91 6.03
CA ALA A 60 -0.76 -16.93 4.99
C ALA A 60 -1.24 -18.28 5.54
N GLU A 61 -1.87 -18.31 6.72
CA GLU A 61 -2.38 -19.53 7.37
C GLU A 61 -1.31 -20.63 7.46
N LYS A 62 -0.05 -20.24 7.74
CA LYS A 62 1.14 -21.13 7.78
C LYS A 62 1.44 -21.87 6.47
N MET A 63 0.85 -21.46 5.35
CA MET A 63 1.11 -22.04 4.03
C MET A 63 2.17 -21.28 3.24
N GLY A 64 2.99 -22.03 2.52
CA GLY A 64 4.01 -21.49 1.62
C GLY A 64 5.13 -20.70 2.33
N PRO A 65 6.02 -20.04 1.57
CA PRO A 65 7.15 -19.29 2.11
C PRO A 65 6.72 -18.19 3.10
N VAL A 66 5.61 -17.50 2.81
CA VAL A 66 5.08 -16.46 3.71
C VAL A 66 4.61 -17.07 5.03
N GLY A 67 3.89 -18.20 4.99
CA GLY A 67 3.40 -18.87 6.19
C GLY A 67 4.50 -19.50 7.06
N ARG A 68 5.64 -19.85 6.45
CA ARG A 68 6.85 -20.28 7.18
C ARG A 68 7.68 -19.11 7.73
N GLY A 69 7.31 -17.86 7.44
CA GLY A 69 8.03 -16.67 7.89
C GLY A 69 9.30 -16.37 7.09
N GLU A 70 9.48 -17.00 5.93
CA GLU A 70 10.63 -16.80 5.04
C GLU A 70 10.46 -15.58 4.12
N ALA A 71 9.23 -15.11 3.96
CA ALA A 71 8.88 -14.01 3.07
C ALA A 71 7.74 -13.14 3.62
N ILE A 72 7.67 -11.90 3.15
CA ILE A 72 6.52 -10.99 3.28
C ILE A 72 6.12 -10.58 1.88
N GLU A 73 4.82 -10.63 1.59
CA GLU A 73 4.26 -10.21 0.31
C GLU A 73 3.42 -8.95 0.47
N ALA A 74 3.44 -8.07 -0.53
CA ALA A 74 2.57 -6.91 -0.59
C ALA A 74 1.84 -6.87 -1.94
N ARG A 75 0.53 -6.67 -1.89
CA ARG A 75 -0.33 -6.44 -3.07
C ARG A 75 -0.96 -5.07 -2.95
N ALA A 76 -1.03 -4.33 -4.03
CA ALA A 76 -1.70 -3.04 -4.06
C ALA A 76 -2.52 -2.89 -5.35
N VAL A 77 -3.71 -2.32 -5.21
CA VAL A 77 -4.55 -1.88 -6.32
C VAL A 77 -4.74 -0.37 -6.18
N CYS A 78 -4.52 0.36 -7.27
CA CYS A 78 -4.68 1.80 -7.32
C CYS A 78 -5.65 2.16 -8.44
N LEU A 79 -6.68 2.94 -8.12
CA LEU A 79 -7.58 3.51 -9.13
C LEU A 79 -7.03 4.87 -9.55
N LEU A 80 -6.83 5.05 -10.86
CA LEU A 80 -6.51 6.34 -11.46
C LEU A 80 -7.77 6.94 -12.09
N LEU A 81 -7.94 8.24 -11.92
CA LEU A 81 -9.00 9.02 -12.54
C LEU A 81 -8.37 10.03 -13.51
N PRO A 82 -9.04 10.39 -14.61
CA PRO A 82 -8.60 11.51 -15.43
C PRO A 82 -8.47 12.78 -14.57
N ALA A 83 -7.39 13.54 -14.79
CA ALA A 83 -7.16 14.83 -14.13
C ALA A 83 -8.12 15.93 -14.64
#